data_AF-A0A078G6D2-F1
#
_entry.id   AF-A0A078G6D2-F1
#
_cell.length_a   1.000
_cell.length_b   1.000
_cell.length_c   1.000
_cell.angle_alpha   90.00
_cell.angle_beta   90.00
_cell.angle_gamma   90.00
#
_symmetry.space_group_name_H-M   'P 1'
#
loop_
_entity.id
_entity.type
_entity.pdbx_description
1 polymer ?
#
loop_
_entity_poly.entity_id
_entity_poly.type
_entity_poly.pdbx_seq_one_letter_code
_entity_poly.pdbx_strand_id
1 'polypeptide(L)'
;MESWVHVSLNLLRRINTRVDEGRFGEASGDVYLVESIWKLLTDVEDLHLLMDPEDFLKLKKQLHIKTAGKNDAFCFRSRGLVEVMKMSKGLREKVPFVLGVEVDPTGGPRLQEVAMRLYARKREECDKIHLLQGMQGVEAAAKRFFFAYKQVVAAVMGSAEMNTECDSVRQIFMEPTYFPSLDAAKTFLGEFWSHVG
;
A
#
# COMPACT_ATOMS: atom_id res chain seq x y z
N MET A 1 2.64 3.84 -16.82
CA MET A 1 2.91 3.40 -15.43
C MET A 1 4.12 4.09 -14.81
N GLU A 2 5.32 4.00 -15.40
CA GLU A 2 6.56 4.54 -14.80
C GLU A 2 6.54 6.03 -14.43
N SER A 3 5.89 6.89 -15.22
CA SER A 3 5.74 8.32 -14.86
C SER A 3 4.94 8.51 -13.56
N TRP A 4 3.89 7.73 -13.36
CA TRP A 4 3.08 7.75 -12.14
C TRP A 4 3.85 7.17 -10.95
N VAL A 5 4.62 6.10 -11.17
CA VAL A 5 5.54 5.55 -10.16
C VAL A 5 6.55 6.60 -9.71
N HIS A 6 7.14 7.35 -10.64
CA HIS A 6 8.06 8.44 -10.32
C HIS A 6 7.39 9.55 -9.48
N VAL A 7 6.16 9.94 -9.83
CA VAL A 7 5.38 10.91 -9.04
C VAL A 7 5.13 10.37 -7.62
N SER A 8 4.71 9.11 -7.49
CA SER A 8 4.48 8.47 -6.18
C SER A 8 5.72 8.46 -5.30
N LEU A 9 6.91 8.20 -5.85
CA LEU A 9 8.16 8.27 -5.07
C LEU A 9 8.40 9.67 -4.50
N ASN A 10 8.20 10.71 -5.30
CA ASN A 10 8.36 12.10 -4.84
C ASN A 10 7.31 12.47 -3.79
N LEU A 11 6.06 12.03 -3.95
CA LEU A 11 5.00 12.22 -2.96
C LEU A 11 5.34 11.50 -1.64
N LEU A 12 5.80 10.25 -1.67
CA LEU A 12 6.17 9.48 -0.48
C LEU A 12 7.34 10.12 0.28
N ARG A 13 8.33 10.68 -0.43
CA ARG A 13 9.39 11.48 0.22
C ARG A 13 8.82 12.73 0.87
N ARG A 14 7.93 13.45 0.17
CA ARG A 14 7.27 14.66 0.69
C ARG A 14 6.38 14.39 1.90
N ILE A 15 5.66 13.26 1.92
CA ILE A 15 4.86 12.80 3.07
C ILE A 15 5.77 12.65 4.28
N ASN A 16 6.90 11.95 4.15
CA ASN A 16 7.82 11.77 5.26
C ASN A 16 8.30 13.11 5.83
N THR A 17 8.74 14.04 4.98
CA THR A 17 9.16 15.39 5.39
C THR A 17 8.03 16.15 6.10
N ARG A 18 6.82 16.18 5.51
CA ARG A 18 5.68 16.89 6.10
C ARG A 18 5.23 16.30 7.42
N VAL A 19 5.27 14.97 7.57
CA VAL A 19 4.99 14.31 8.84
C VAL A 19 6.03 14.70 9.87
N ASP A 20 7.32 14.65 9.54
CA ASP A 20 8.42 15.01 10.46
C ASP A 20 8.33 16.49 10.91
N GLU A 21 7.78 17.36 10.08
CA GLU A 21 7.51 18.78 10.39
C GLU A 21 6.15 19.01 11.10
N GLY A 22 5.37 17.96 11.38
CA GLY A 22 4.05 18.07 12.03
C GLY A 22 2.93 18.61 11.13
N ARG A 23 3.15 18.72 9.81
CA ARG A 23 2.20 19.25 8.82
C ARG A 23 1.22 18.17 8.35
N PHE A 24 0.43 17.64 9.28
CA PHE A 24 -0.42 16.47 9.05
C PHE A 24 -1.52 16.70 7.99
N GLY A 25 -2.13 17.88 7.94
CA GLY A 25 -3.14 18.22 6.93
C GLY A 25 -2.57 18.14 5.51
N GLU A 26 -1.42 18.76 5.25
CA GLU A 26 -0.73 18.67 3.96
C GLU A 26 -0.27 17.24 3.62
N ALA A 27 0.26 16.52 4.62
CA ALA A 27 0.65 15.12 4.44
C ALA A 27 -0.54 14.24 4.08
N SER A 28 -1.72 14.48 4.65
CA SER A 28 -2.94 13.72 4.35
C SER A 28 -3.36 13.89 2.88
N GLY A 29 -3.23 15.11 2.34
CA GLY A 29 -3.48 15.39 0.93
C GLY A 29 -2.52 14.63 0.00
N ASP A 30 -1.23 14.55 0.36
CA ASP A 30 -0.27 13.77 -0.42
C ASP A 30 -0.54 12.27 -0.35
N VAL A 31 -0.91 11.75 0.82
CA VAL A 31 -1.27 10.35 0.99
C VAL A 31 -2.48 9.99 0.13
N TYR A 32 -3.49 10.86 0.06
CA TYR A 32 -4.62 10.70 -0.85
C TYR A 32 -4.19 10.66 -2.33
N LEU A 33 -3.23 11.49 -2.73
CA LEU A 33 -2.68 11.46 -4.10
C LEU A 33 -1.95 10.14 -4.38
N VAL A 34 -1.15 9.63 -3.44
CA VAL A 34 -0.48 8.32 -3.59
C VAL A 34 -1.49 7.19 -3.69
N GLU A 35 -2.54 7.19 -2.86
CA GLU A 35 -3.64 6.22 -2.93
C GLU A 35 -4.32 6.28 -4.30
N SER A 36 -4.63 7.49 -4.78
CA SER A 36 -5.27 7.70 -6.08
C SER A 36 -4.40 7.22 -7.24
N ILE A 37 -3.09 7.41 -7.15
CA ILE A 37 -2.16 6.86 -8.15
C ILE A 37 -2.15 5.33 -8.11
N TRP A 38 -2.14 4.69 -6.94
CA TRP A 38 -2.24 3.23 -6.86
C TRP A 38 -3.53 2.68 -7.49
N LYS A 39 -4.66 3.36 -7.28
CA LYS A 39 -5.93 3.02 -7.94
C LYS A 39 -5.83 3.18 -9.45
N LEU A 40 -5.30 4.31 -9.92
CA LEU A 40 -5.07 4.53 -11.35
C LEU A 40 -4.15 3.47 -11.98
N LEU A 41 -3.09 3.07 -11.29
CA LEU A 41 -2.22 1.98 -11.76
C LEU A 41 -2.99 0.66 -11.86
N THR A 42 -3.93 0.41 -10.95
CA THR A 42 -4.82 -0.77 -11.02
C THR A 42 -5.74 -0.69 -12.23
N ASP A 43 -6.35 0.46 -12.49
CA ASP A 43 -7.22 0.66 -13.66
C ASP A 43 -6.44 0.52 -14.98
N VAL A 44 -5.14 0.85 -14.97
CA VAL A 44 -4.24 0.62 -16.13
C VAL A 44 -3.96 -0.87 -16.34
N GLU A 45 -3.94 -1.70 -15.30
CA GLU A 45 -3.82 -3.17 -15.44
C GLU A 45 -5.03 -3.76 -16.18
N ASP A 46 -6.22 -3.19 -16.02
CA ASP A 46 -7.42 -3.66 -16.74
C ASP A 46 -7.28 -3.54 -18.26
N LEU A 47 -6.51 -2.55 -18.76
CA LEU A 47 -6.21 -2.46 -20.19
C LEU A 47 -5.35 -3.63 -20.68
N HIS A 48 -4.50 -4.19 -19.83
CA HIS A 48 -3.67 -5.34 -20.18
C HIS A 48 -4.49 -6.64 -20.28
N LEU A 49 -5.69 -6.69 -19.70
CA LEU A 49 -6.61 -7.82 -19.88
C LEU A 49 -7.18 -7.92 -21.31
N LEU A 50 -7.10 -6.84 -22.09
CA LEU A 50 -7.51 -6.84 -23.50
C LEU A 50 -6.43 -7.39 -24.44
N MET A 51 -5.25 -7.72 -23.91
CA MET A 51 -4.13 -8.24 -24.69
C MET A 51 -4.41 -9.68 -25.13
N ASP A 52 -4.28 -9.94 -26.43
CA ASP A 52 -4.37 -11.29 -26.95
C ASP A 52 -3.20 -12.16 -26.42
N PRO A 53 -3.46 -13.35 -25.87
CA PRO A 53 -2.40 -14.21 -25.33
C PRO A 53 -1.36 -14.64 -26.38
N GLU A 54 -1.77 -14.88 -27.63
CA GLU A 54 -0.85 -15.27 -28.71
C GLU A 54 0.13 -14.15 -29.03
N ASP A 55 -0.37 -12.92 -29.17
CA ASP A 55 0.44 -11.73 -29.42
C ASP A 55 1.43 -11.47 -28.27
N PHE A 56 0.96 -11.57 -27.02
CA PHE A 56 1.83 -11.42 -25.86
C PHE A 56 2.93 -12.48 -25.82
N LEU A 57 2.61 -13.76 -26.04
CA LEU A 57 3.59 -14.85 -25.98
C LEU A 57 4.63 -14.76 -27.12
N LYS A 58 4.22 -14.32 -28.32
CA LYS A 58 5.15 -13.99 -29.41
C LYS A 58 6.11 -12.88 -28.99
N LEU A 59 5.59 -11.79 -28.42
CA LEU A 59 6.39 -10.66 -27.95
C LEU A 59 7.33 -11.08 -26.80
N LYS A 60 6.85 -11.85 -25.82
CA LYS A 60 7.64 -12.42 -24.72
C LYS A 60 8.85 -13.20 -25.25
N LYS A 61 8.65 -14.02 -26.29
CA LYS A 61 9.71 -14.78 -26.96
C LYS A 61 10.72 -13.87 -27.67
N GLN A 62 10.24 -12.85 -28.39
CA GLN A 62 11.09 -11.89 -29.12
C GLN A 62 11.94 -11.03 -28.19
N LEU A 63 11.35 -10.56 -27.09
CA LEU A 63 12.03 -9.76 -26.07
C LEU A 63 12.93 -10.60 -25.16
N HIS A 64 13.01 -11.92 -25.39
CA HIS A 64 13.73 -12.88 -24.54
C HIS A 64 13.38 -12.69 -23.06
N ILE A 65 12.12 -12.39 -22.76
CA ILE A 65 11.61 -12.30 -21.40
C ILE A 65 11.57 -13.72 -20.84
N LYS A 66 12.70 -14.12 -20.25
CA LYS A 66 12.80 -15.35 -19.46
C LYS A 66 11.97 -15.16 -18.20
N THR A 67 11.20 -16.17 -17.81
CA THR A 67 10.77 -16.36 -16.43
C THR A 67 12.04 -16.30 -15.59
N ALA A 68 12.25 -15.24 -14.81
CA ALA A 68 13.50 -15.09 -14.07
C ALA A 68 13.60 -16.26 -13.08
N GLY A 69 14.82 -16.79 -12.88
CA GLY A 69 15.03 -17.85 -11.90
C GLY A 69 14.45 -17.46 -10.53
N LYS A 70 14.08 -18.47 -9.72
CA LYS A 70 13.47 -18.38 -8.37
C LYS A 70 13.37 -16.94 -7.81
N ASN A 71 12.16 -16.37 -7.94
CA ASN A 71 11.49 -15.46 -6.99
C ASN A 71 11.12 -14.03 -7.42
N ASP A 72 11.41 -13.54 -8.63
CA ASP A 72 11.03 -12.16 -9.00
C ASP A 72 9.97 -12.10 -10.11
N ALA A 73 8.73 -11.79 -9.73
CA ALA A 73 7.64 -11.50 -10.67
C ALA A 73 8.00 -10.38 -11.63
N PHE A 74 7.48 -10.42 -12.87
CA PHE A 74 7.81 -9.42 -13.89
C PHE A 74 7.58 -7.94 -13.45
N CYS A 75 6.54 -7.64 -12.67
CA CYS A 75 6.32 -6.30 -12.10
C CYS A 75 7.50 -5.81 -11.23
N PHE A 76 8.22 -6.70 -10.56
CA PHE A 76 9.38 -6.33 -9.71
C PHE A 76 10.65 -6.00 -10.50
N ARG A 77 10.63 -6.15 -11.84
CA ARG A 77 11.71 -5.60 -12.68
C ARG A 77 11.69 -4.07 -12.68
N SER A 78 10.54 -3.45 -12.43
CA SER A 78 10.47 -2.02 -12.18
C SER A 78 11.05 -1.71 -10.81
N ARG A 79 12.29 -1.22 -10.80
CA ARG A 79 12.96 -0.72 -9.58
C ARG A 79 12.11 0.34 -8.88
N GLY A 80 11.46 1.20 -9.66
CA GLY A 80 10.57 2.24 -9.14
C GLY A 80 9.36 1.65 -8.43
N LEU A 81 8.68 0.67 -9.02
CA LEU A 81 7.51 0.03 -8.41
C LEU A 81 7.86 -0.69 -7.10
N VAL A 82 8.99 -1.39 -7.08
CA VAL A 82 9.53 -2.02 -5.85
C VAL A 82 9.80 -0.98 -4.77
N GLU A 83 10.41 0.15 -5.13
CA GLU A 83 10.68 1.25 -4.19
C GLU A 83 9.38 1.90 -3.68
N VAL A 84 8.39 2.17 -4.55
CA VAL A 84 7.09 2.73 -4.15
C VAL A 84 6.36 1.79 -3.19
N MET A 85 6.36 0.48 -3.47
CA MET A 85 5.78 -0.52 -2.56
C MET A 85 6.48 -0.48 -1.19
N LYS A 86 7.82 -0.54 -1.19
CA LYS A 86 8.61 -0.52 0.05
C LYS A 86 8.35 0.75 0.86
N MET A 87 8.34 1.92 0.21
CA MET A 87 8.08 3.21 0.86
C MET A 87 6.63 3.33 1.36
N SER A 88 5.65 2.79 0.62
CA SER A 88 4.24 2.73 1.04
C SER A 88 4.09 1.91 2.32
N LYS A 89 4.75 0.75 2.39
CA LYS A 89 4.81 -0.07 3.62
C LYS A 89 5.54 0.64 4.75
N GLY A 90 6.58 1.41 4.42
CA GLY A 90 7.36 2.22 5.38
C GLY A 90 6.56 3.32 6.08
N LEU A 91 5.41 3.75 5.55
CA LEU A 91 4.55 4.74 6.21
C LEU A 91 4.12 4.31 7.61
N ARG A 92 4.07 3.00 7.90
CA ARG A 92 3.78 2.46 9.25
C ARG A 92 4.76 2.95 10.32
N GLU A 93 6.00 3.24 9.95
CA GLU A 93 7.04 3.70 10.88
C GLU A 93 6.74 5.13 11.40
N LYS A 94 5.90 5.88 10.68
CA LYS A 94 5.45 7.21 11.08
C LYS A 94 4.26 7.22 12.03
N VAL A 95 3.56 6.08 12.20
CA VAL A 95 2.34 6.00 13.01
C VAL A 95 2.57 6.41 14.48
N PRO A 96 3.61 5.92 15.19
CA PRO A 96 3.86 6.34 16.57
C PRO A 96 4.09 7.84 16.69
N PHE A 97 4.84 8.42 15.75
CA PHE A 97 5.10 9.85 15.71
C PHE A 97 3.81 10.67 15.53
N VAL A 98 2.96 10.28 14.57
CA VAL A 98 1.66 10.95 14.34
C VAL A 98 0.76 10.87 15.58
N LEU A 99 0.79 9.73 16.29
CA LEU A 99 0.03 9.52 17.52
C LEU A 99 0.69 10.14 18.77
N GLY A 100 1.90 10.69 18.68
CA GLY A 100 2.64 11.25 19.81
C GLY A 100 3.04 10.20 20.86
N VAL A 101 3.27 8.96 20.43
CA VAL A 101 3.65 7.83 21.30
C VAL A 101 5.12 7.49 21.04
N GLU A 102 5.91 7.36 22.10
CA GLU A 102 7.27 6.81 21.99
C GLU A 102 7.21 5.41 21.37
N VAL A 103 8.13 5.12 20.44
CA VAL A 103 8.15 3.86 19.71
C VAL A 103 8.43 2.71 20.68
N ASP A 104 7.39 1.95 21.01
CA ASP A 104 7.56 0.59 21.52
C ASP A 104 7.84 -0.33 20.31
N PRO A 105 9.00 -1.01 20.25
CA PRO A 105 9.35 -1.88 19.13
C PRO A 105 8.33 -3.01 18.87
N THR A 106 7.44 -3.30 19.82
CA THR A 106 6.42 -4.36 19.71
C THR A 106 5.01 -3.86 19.34
N GLY A 107 4.79 -2.55 19.19
CA GLY A 107 3.47 -2.01 18.81
C GLY A 107 2.37 -2.33 19.84
N GLY A 108 2.71 -2.22 21.13
CA GLY A 108 1.90 -2.70 22.24
C GLY A 108 0.55 -2.00 22.46
N PRO A 109 -0.18 -2.39 23.53
CA PRO A 109 -1.53 -1.91 23.87
C PRO A 109 -1.67 -0.39 23.90
N ARG A 110 -0.57 0.32 24.21
CA ARG A 110 -0.53 1.78 24.30
C ARG A 110 -0.78 2.46 22.95
N LEU A 111 -0.22 1.94 21.84
CA LEU A 111 -0.41 2.56 20.52
C LEU A 111 -1.88 2.44 20.06
N GLN A 112 -2.48 1.27 20.34
CA GLN A 112 -3.89 1.02 20.09
C GLN A 112 -4.79 1.94 20.92
N GLU A 113 -4.54 2.06 22.23
CA GLU A 113 -5.34 2.90 23.13
C GLU A 113 -5.30 4.38 22.72
N VAL A 114 -4.13 4.89 22.32
CA VAL A 114 -3.98 6.27 21.86
C VAL A 114 -4.71 6.49 20.53
N ALA A 115 -4.65 5.52 19.61
CA ALA A 115 -5.43 5.57 18.38
C ALA A 115 -6.95 5.58 18.67
N MET A 116 -7.42 4.79 19.64
CA MET A 116 -8.83 4.79 20.07
C MET A 116 -9.25 6.15 20.63
N ARG A 117 -8.42 6.76 21.49
CA ARG A 117 -8.66 8.11 22.03
C ARG A 117 -8.71 9.17 20.93
N LEU A 118 -7.80 9.09 19.96
CA LEU A 118 -7.79 9.97 18.79
C LEU A 118 -9.11 9.87 18.01
N TYR A 119 -9.55 8.64 17.70
CA TYR A 119 -10.80 8.41 16.98
C TYR A 119 -12.05 8.81 17.77
N ALA A 120 -11.99 8.85 19.10
CA ALA A 120 -13.09 9.34 19.94
C ALA A 120 -13.18 10.89 19.95
N ARG A 121 -12.07 11.62 19.80
CA ARG A 121 -11.99 13.09 19.87
C ARG A 121 -12.03 13.78 18.50
N LYS A 122 -12.84 13.26 17.57
CA LYS A 122 -12.80 13.59 16.11
C LYS A 122 -12.74 15.07 15.75
N ARG A 123 -13.28 16.00 16.56
CA ARG A 123 -13.40 17.42 16.19
C ARG A 123 -12.09 18.20 16.23
N GLU A 124 -11.10 17.77 17.01
CA GLU A 124 -9.89 18.54 17.27
C GLU A 124 -8.67 18.06 16.46
N GLU A 125 -8.68 16.80 16.01
CA GLU A 125 -7.51 16.15 15.38
C GLU A 125 -7.84 15.49 14.02
N CYS A 126 -8.73 16.11 13.24
CA CYS A 126 -9.15 15.63 11.91
C CYS A 126 -7.96 15.29 11.00
N ASP A 127 -6.93 16.14 10.97
CA ASP A 127 -5.79 15.97 10.07
C ASP A 127 -5.00 14.68 10.34
N LYS A 128 -4.80 14.33 11.61
CA LYS A 128 -4.13 13.08 11.99
C LYS A 128 -4.99 11.87 11.64
N ILE A 129 -6.30 11.95 11.86
CA ILE A 129 -7.23 10.88 11.49
C ILE A 129 -7.21 10.65 9.98
N HIS A 130 -7.32 11.71 9.18
CA HIS A 130 -7.27 11.63 7.72
C HIS A 130 -5.92 11.09 7.22
N LEU A 131 -4.81 11.53 7.81
CA LEU A 131 -3.49 11.02 7.49
C LEU A 131 -3.38 9.51 7.74
N LEU A 132 -3.74 9.05 8.94
CA LEU A 132 -3.65 7.64 9.32
C LEU A 132 -4.60 6.76 8.48
N GLN A 133 -5.83 7.22 8.25
CA GLN A 133 -6.78 6.52 7.38
C GLN A 133 -6.30 6.48 5.93
N GLY A 134 -5.72 7.57 5.43
CA GLY A 134 -5.12 7.62 4.11
C GLY A 134 -3.95 6.63 3.98
N MET A 135 -3.10 6.48 4.99
CA MET A 135 -1.99 5.52 4.97
C MET A 135 -2.52 4.08 4.83
N GLN A 136 -3.60 3.75 5.53
CA GLN A 136 -4.30 2.47 5.36
C GLN A 136 -4.97 2.35 3.98
N GLY A 137 -5.47 3.45 3.42
CA GLY A 137 -5.97 3.54 2.05
C GLY A 137 -4.89 3.19 1.02
N VAL A 138 -3.68 3.73 1.18
CA VAL A 138 -2.51 3.41 0.35
C VAL A 138 -2.17 1.93 0.40
N GLU A 139 -2.13 1.31 1.59
CA GLU A 139 -1.95 -0.14 1.72
C GLU A 139 -3.01 -0.91 0.93
N ALA A 140 -4.27 -0.58 1.15
CA ALA A 140 -5.38 -1.29 0.51
C ALA A 140 -5.35 -1.14 -1.01
N ALA A 141 -4.97 0.04 -1.52
CA ALA A 141 -4.82 0.29 -2.96
C ALA A 141 -3.62 -0.48 -3.55
N ALA A 142 -2.47 -0.50 -2.86
CA ALA A 142 -1.30 -1.26 -3.29
C ALA A 142 -1.58 -2.77 -3.33
N LYS A 143 -2.22 -3.33 -2.30
CA LYS A 143 -2.60 -4.75 -2.28
C LYS A 143 -3.57 -5.11 -3.41
N ARG A 144 -4.53 -4.22 -3.73
CA ARG A 144 -5.43 -4.40 -4.88
C ARG A 144 -4.67 -4.41 -6.21
N PHE A 145 -3.73 -3.49 -6.41
CA PHE A 145 -2.89 -3.46 -7.60
C PHE A 145 -2.17 -4.80 -7.81
N PHE A 146 -1.48 -5.33 -6.78
CA PHE A 146 -0.75 -6.59 -6.88
C PHE A 146 -1.67 -7.80 -7.10
N PHE A 147 -2.88 -7.76 -6.54
CA PHE A 147 -3.89 -8.77 -6.82
C PHE A 147 -4.38 -8.70 -8.28
N ALA A 148 -4.64 -7.50 -8.81
CA ALA A 148 -5.04 -7.31 -10.21
C ALA A 148 -3.95 -7.74 -11.19
N TYR A 149 -2.70 -7.38 -10.92
CA TYR A 149 -1.54 -7.82 -11.70
C TYR A 149 -1.46 -9.34 -11.80
N LYS A 150 -1.70 -10.07 -10.70
CA LYS A 150 -1.79 -11.54 -10.73
C LYS A 150 -2.85 -12.03 -11.72
N GLN A 151 -4.01 -11.36 -11.81
CA GLN A 151 -5.05 -11.74 -12.77
C GLN A 151 -4.62 -11.49 -14.21
N VAL A 152 -3.94 -10.38 -14.48
CA VAL A 152 -3.36 -10.08 -15.81
C VAL A 152 -2.41 -11.19 -16.24
N VAL A 153 -1.47 -11.57 -15.38
CA VAL A 153 -0.52 -12.67 -15.62
C VAL A 153 -1.27 -13.97 -15.95
N ALA A 154 -2.34 -14.29 -15.22
CA ALA A 154 -3.16 -15.47 -15.50
C ALA A 154 -3.89 -15.39 -16.85
N ALA A 155 -4.40 -14.21 -17.21
CA ALA A 155 -5.12 -13.99 -18.46
C ALA A 155 -4.20 -14.11 -19.69
N VAL A 156 -2.98 -13.55 -19.63
CA VAL A 156 -2.07 -13.46 -20.79
C VAL A 156 -1.05 -14.60 -20.88
N MET A 157 -0.76 -15.31 -19.78
CA MET A 157 0.19 -16.43 -19.76
C MET A 157 -0.38 -17.75 -19.22
N GLY A 158 -1.62 -17.75 -18.71
CA GLY A 158 -2.23 -18.91 -18.10
C GLY A 158 -1.91 -19.07 -16.61
N SER A 159 -2.69 -19.92 -15.94
CA SER A 159 -2.64 -20.11 -14.48
C SER A 159 -1.37 -20.80 -13.99
N ALA A 160 -0.75 -21.66 -14.81
CA ALA A 160 0.50 -22.33 -14.49
C ALA A 160 1.64 -21.31 -14.37
N GLU A 161 1.80 -20.46 -15.38
CA GLU A 161 2.79 -19.37 -15.37
C GLU A 161 2.49 -18.37 -14.25
N MET A 162 1.22 -18.05 -14.00
CA MET A 162 0.82 -17.19 -12.88
C MET A 162 1.27 -17.75 -11.53
N ASN A 163 1.12 -19.05 -11.29
CA ASN A 163 1.58 -19.66 -10.04
C ASN A 163 3.09 -19.48 -9.87
N THR A 164 3.88 -19.65 -10.92
CA THR A 164 5.34 -19.53 -10.86
C THR A 164 5.82 -18.08 -10.77
N GLU A 165 5.27 -17.17 -11.57
CA GLU A 165 5.67 -15.76 -11.63
C GLU A 165 5.21 -14.98 -10.39
N CYS A 166 4.03 -15.27 -9.84
CA CYS A 166 3.43 -14.46 -8.79
C CYS A 166 3.63 -15.00 -7.38
N ASP A 167 4.55 -15.94 -7.12
CA ASP A 167 4.77 -16.45 -5.76
C ASP A 167 5.26 -15.35 -4.79
N SER A 168 6.11 -14.42 -5.26
CA SER A 168 6.49 -13.23 -4.47
C SER A 168 5.38 -12.18 -4.40
N VAL A 169 4.57 -12.03 -5.44
CA VAL A 169 3.41 -11.11 -5.46
C VAL A 169 2.31 -11.59 -4.49
N ARG A 170 2.11 -12.90 -4.38
CA ARG A 170 1.20 -13.53 -3.41
C ARG A 170 1.55 -13.13 -1.99
N GLN A 171 2.83 -13.09 -1.66
CA GLN A 171 3.26 -12.64 -0.33
C GLN A 171 2.80 -11.21 -0.06
N ILE A 172 2.79 -10.31 -1.06
CA ILE A 172 2.41 -8.90 -0.85
C ILE A 172 0.93 -8.72 -0.54
N PHE A 173 0.01 -9.32 -1.30
CA PHE A 173 -1.42 -9.12 -1.04
C PHE A 173 -1.96 -10.03 0.07
N MET A 174 -1.26 -11.13 0.40
CA MET A 174 -1.59 -12.00 1.55
C MET A 174 -0.88 -11.58 2.84
N GLU A 175 0.05 -10.61 2.78
CA GLU A 175 0.73 -10.09 3.96
C GLU A 175 -0.30 -9.56 4.98
N PRO A 176 -0.05 -9.71 6.29
CA PRO A 176 -0.82 -9.04 7.33
C PRO A 176 -0.92 -7.54 7.09
N THR A 177 -1.89 -6.89 7.74
CA THR A 177 -2.05 -5.43 7.69
C THR A 177 -0.74 -4.72 8.04
N TYR A 178 -0.41 -3.64 7.33
CA TYR A 178 0.77 -2.83 7.64
C TYR A 178 0.54 -1.99 8.91
N PHE A 179 -0.72 -1.81 9.31
CA PHE A 179 -1.15 -0.94 10.40
C PHE A 179 -1.98 -1.69 11.46
N PRO A 180 -1.44 -2.77 12.07
CA PRO A 180 -2.21 -3.65 12.96
C PRO A 180 -2.79 -2.93 14.18
N SER A 181 -2.06 -2.00 14.79
CA SER A 181 -2.54 -1.24 15.96
C SER A 181 -3.70 -0.30 15.62
N LEU A 182 -3.72 0.26 14.40
CA LEU A 182 -4.83 1.11 13.93
C LEU A 182 -6.07 0.27 13.63
N ASP A 183 -5.90 -0.94 13.11
CA ASP A 183 -7.01 -1.86 12.86
C ASP A 183 -7.56 -2.44 14.15
N ALA A 184 -6.70 -2.84 15.08
CA ALA A 184 -7.10 -3.26 16.42
C ALA A 184 -7.89 -2.14 17.14
N ALA A 185 -7.44 -0.88 17.06
CA ALA A 185 -8.14 0.25 17.65
C ALA A 185 -9.60 0.35 17.17
N LYS A 186 -9.87 0.05 15.90
CA LYS A 186 -11.24 0.06 15.36
C LYS A 186 -12.12 -1.03 15.94
N THR A 187 -11.57 -2.21 16.22
CA THR A 187 -12.29 -3.33 16.84
C THR A 187 -12.83 -2.96 18.21
N PHE A 188 -12.04 -2.25 19.03
CA PHE A 188 -12.37 -1.94 20.41
C PHE A 188 -13.03 -0.56 20.61
N LEU A 189 -13.22 0.23 19.55
CA LEU A 189 -13.82 1.56 19.64
C LEU A 189 -15.24 1.54 20.24
N GLY A 190 -16.05 0.54 19.90
CA GLY A 190 -17.41 0.40 20.42
C GLY A 190 -17.44 0.17 21.93
N GLU A 191 -16.59 -0.74 22.42
CA GLU A 191 -16.44 -1.01 23.86
C GLU A 191 -15.89 0.22 24.59
N PHE A 192 -14.90 0.90 24.01
CA PHE A 192 -14.33 2.11 24.59
C PHE A 192 -15.36 3.21 24.84
N TRP A 193 -16.30 3.43 23.92
CA TRP A 193 -17.37 4.41 24.13
C TRP A 193 -18.32 4.03 25.27
N SER A 194 -18.55 2.73 25.49
CA SER A 194 -19.38 2.27 26.61
C SER A 194 -18.75 2.47 27.99
N HIS A 195 -17.43 2.67 28.05
CA HIS A 195 -16.68 2.93 29.28
C HIS A 195 -16.32 4.40 29.50
N VAL A 196 -16.46 5.25 28.49
CA VAL A 196 -16.14 6.69 28.53
C VAL A 196 -17.42 7.55 28.58
N GLY A 197 -18.59 6.94 28.43
CA GLY A 197 -19.91 7.55 28.60
C GLY A 197 -20.36 7.66 30.04
#